data_AF-A0A4V2JUE8-F1
#
_entry.id   AF-A0A4V2JUE8-F1
#
_cell.length_a   1.000
_cell.length_b   1.000
_cell.length_c   1.000
_cell.angle_alpha   90.00
_cell.angle_beta   90.00
_cell.angle_gamma   90.00
#
_symmetry.space_group_name_H-M   'P 1'
#
loop_
_entity.id
_entity.type
_entity.pdbx_description
1 polymer ?
#
loop_
_entity_poly.entity_id
_entity_poly.type
_entity_poly.pdbx_seq_one_letter_code
_entity_poly.pdbx_strand_id
1 'polypeptide(L)'
;MSEINFRKNYTFINNTIFTDNDIPLPVNIDEEILYFTKNVTFYLQIGNGAPALTVRYSSYNGTVYITNYRVIYKPKISTKFFDSFFITFDRIISVDDNYSFDIAIEESYVGSVYIGFEESHKSVFYKVLKSMVNEFTTKEDTQDSEDTLPLYCEAIKK
;
A
#
# COMPACT_ATOMS: atom_id res chain seq x y z
N MET A 1 13.76 -26.96 5.98
CA MET A 1 13.44 -25.61 5.48
C MET A 1 12.17 -25.73 4.70
N SER A 2 11.09 -25.08 5.13
CA SER A 2 9.86 -24.98 4.34
C SER A 2 10.14 -24.21 3.06
N GLU A 3 9.58 -24.68 1.95
CA GLU A 3 9.70 -24.02 0.65
C GLU A 3 8.91 -22.70 0.70
N ILE A 4 9.58 -21.57 0.47
CA ILE A 4 8.97 -20.24 0.61
C ILE A 4 8.09 -19.98 -0.61
N ASN A 5 6.78 -19.90 -0.41
CA ASN A 5 5.82 -19.58 -1.47
C ASN A 5 5.42 -18.10 -1.45
N PHE A 6 6.03 -17.29 -2.32
CA PHE A 6 5.63 -15.90 -2.55
C PHE A 6 4.39 -15.77 -3.46
N ARG A 7 4.00 -16.82 -4.19
CA ARG A 7 2.82 -16.82 -5.07
C ARG A 7 1.56 -17.21 -4.30
N LYS A 8 1.22 -16.38 -3.33
CA LYS A 8 0.02 -16.49 -2.50
C LYS A 8 -0.85 -15.25 -2.61
N ASN A 9 -2.08 -15.35 -2.09
CA ASN A 9 -2.99 -14.22 -2.00
C ASN A 9 -2.54 -13.30 -0.87
N TYR A 10 -2.15 -12.08 -1.24
CA TYR A 10 -1.81 -11.03 -0.29
C TYR A 10 -3.06 -10.19 0.01
N THR A 11 -3.32 -9.91 1.27
CA THR A 11 -4.50 -9.12 1.71
C THR A 11 -4.51 -7.71 1.14
N PHE A 12 -3.33 -7.16 0.85
CA PHE A 12 -3.10 -5.85 0.26
C PHE A 12 -3.23 -5.79 -1.26
N ILE A 13 -3.50 -6.92 -1.94
CA ILE A 13 -3.65 -7.01 -3.39
C ILE A 13 -5.09 -7.33 -3.75
N ASN A 14 -5.65 -6.59 -4.71
CA ASN A 14 -6.98 -6.80 -5.32
C ASN A 14 -8.12 -6.90 -4.31
N ASN A 15 -8.05 -6.09 -3.24
CA ASN A 15 -8.96 -6.16 -2.11
C ASN A 15 -9.46 -4.77 -1.68
N THR A 16 -9.27 -3.76 -2.53
CA THR A 16 -9.81 -2.41 -2.30
C THR A 16 -11.14 -2.29 -3.02
N ILE A 17 -12.18 -1.84 -2.32
CA ILE A 17 -13.49 -1.56 -2.92
C ILE A 17 -13.49 -0.10 -3.39
N PHE A 18 -14.00 0.15 -4.58
CA PHE A 18 -14.12 1.49 -5.16
C PHE A 18 -15.58 1.82 -5.46
N THR A 19 -15.90 3.10 -5.41
CA THR A 19 -17.14 3.66 -5.95
C THR A 19 -17.15 3.58 -7.49
N ASP A 20 -18.32 3.82 -8.08
CA ASP A 20 -18.50 3.93 -9.54
C ASP A 20 -17.62 5.01 -10.19
N ASN A 21 -17.16 6.00 -9.41
CA ASN A 21 -16.25 7.06 -9.86
C ASN A 21 -14.77 6.76 -9.58
N ASP A 22 -14.44 5.48 -9.35
CA ASP A 22 -13.10 4.99 -9.07
C ASP A 22 -12.44 5.54 -7.79
N ILE A 23 -13.22 6.10 -6.86
CA ILE A 23 -12.73 6.57 -5.56
C ILE A 23 -12.74 5.41 -4.56
N PRO A 24 -11.64 5.16 -3.81
CA PRO A 24 -11.61 4.08 -2.82
C PRO A 24 -12.64 4.33 -1.72
N LEU A 25 -13.36 3.29 -1.33
CA LEU A 25 -14.25 3.35 -0.17
C LEU A 25 -13.44 3.37 1.13
N PRO A 26 -13.85 4.21 2.09
CA PRO A 26 -13.19 4.26 3.39
C PRO A 26 -13.38 2.94 4.15
N VAL A 27 -12.35 2.51 4.90
CA VAL A 27 -12.42 1.37 5.84
C VAL A 27 -12.83 1.78 7.24
N ASN A 28 -12.84 3.07 7.55
CA ASN A 28 -13.35 3.62 8.80
C ASN A 28 -14.07 4.95 8.52
N ILE A 29 -14.99 5.35 9.39
CA ILE A 29 -15.83 6.55 9.21
C ILE A 29 -15.02 7.86 9.20
N ASP A 30 -13.85 7.84 9.82
CA ASP A 30 -12.89 8.93 9.91
C ASP A 30 -11.77 8.81 8.86
N GLU A 31 -11.83 7.85 7.92
CA GLU A 31 -10.85 7.77 6.84
C GLU A 31 -11.10 8.87 5.79
N GLU A 32 -10.13 9.76 5.64
CA GLU A 32 -10.15 10.88 4.70
C GLU A 32 -9.00 10.79 3.70
N ILE A 33 -9.25 11.20 2.45
CA ILE A 33 -8.22 11.28 1.40
C ILE A 33 -7.42 12.58 1.58
N LEU A 34 -6.14 12.45 1.89
CA LEU A 34 -5.22 13.57 2.12
C LEU A 34 -4.50 14.00 0.84
N TYR A 35 -4.24 13.04 -0.05
CA TYR A 35 -3.58 13.29 -1.32
C TYR A 35 -4.05 12.28 -2.36
N PHE A 36 -4.16 12.71 -3.61
CA PHE A 36 -4.27 11.79 -4.73
C PHE A 36 -3.67 12.39 -6.00
N THR A 37 -3.21 11.53 -6.90
CA THR A 37 -2.82 11.95 -8.25
C THR A 37 -2.98 10.81 -9.26
N LYS A 38 -3.27 11.19 -10.51
CA LYS A 38 -3.51 10.30 -11.64
C LYS A 38 -2.25 10.14 -12.49
N ASN A 39 -2.31 9.23 -13.47
CA ASN A 39 -1.24 8.95 -14.43
C ASN A 39 0.07 8.50 -13.76
N VAL A 40 -0.01 7.72 -12.68
CA VAL A 40 1.16 7.19 -11.98
C VAL A 40 1.46 5.75 -12.37
N THR A 41 2.76 5.46 -12.49
CA THR A 41 3.26 4.09 -12.68
C THR A 41 3.44 3.44 -11.31
N PHE A 42 3.10 2.17 -11.20
CA PHE A 42 3.25 1.37 -9.98
C PHE A 42 4.06 0.12 -10.28
N TYR A 43 4.95 -0.21 -9.35
CA TYR A 43 5.67 -1.47 -9.33
C TYR A 43 5.88 -1.93 -7.90
N LEU A 44 5.44 -3.15 -7.59
CA LEU A 44 5.69 -3.84 -6.33
C LEU A 44 6.51 -5.10 -6.64
N GLN A 45 7.58 -5.28 -5.88
CA GLN A 45 8.39 -6.49 -5.88
C GLN A 45 8.40 -7.11 -4.49
N ILE A 46 8.08 -8.41 -4.41
CA ILE A 46 8.19 -9.21 -3.19
C ILE A 46 9.18 -10.34 -3.46
N GLY A 47 10.22 -10.45 -2.64
CA GLY A 47 11.26 -11.47 -2.76
C GLY A 47 12.64 -10.91 -3.13
N ASN A 48 13.60 -11.80 -3.36
CA ASN A 48 15.03 -11.47 -3.47
C ASN A 48 15.53 -11.20 -4.91
N GLY A 49 14.62 -11.03 -5.87
CA GLY A 49 14.95 -10.78 -7.28
C GLY A 49 15.17 -12.05 -8.12
N ALA A 50 15.35 -13.22 -7.51
CA ALA A 50 15.43 -14.49 -8.25
C ALA A 50 14.06 -14.84 -8.86
N PRO A 51 13.96 -15.22 -10.16
CA PRO A 51 12.67 -15.41 -10.84
C PRO A 51 11.73 -16.43 -10.18
N ALA A 52 12.28 -17.49 -9.59
CA ALA A 52 11.49 -18.50 -8.89
C ALA A 52 10.95 -18.02 -7.52
N LEU A 53 11.61 -17.02 -6.92
CA LEU A 53 11.38 -16.52 -5.57
C LEU A 53 10.98 -15.04 -5.56
N THR A 54 10.41 -14.55 -6.66
CA THR A 54 9.98 -13.16 -6.79
C THR A 54 8.60 -13.08 -7.39
N VAL A 55 7.72 -12.28 -6.77
CA VAL A 55 6.43 -11.90 -7.33
C VAL A 55 6.45 -10.40 -7.62
N ARG A 56 5.88 -10.04 -8.75
CA ARG A 56 5.84 -8.66 -9.24
C ARG A 56 4.41 -8.28 -9.62
N TYR A 57 4.01 -7.10 -9.19
CA TYR A 57 2.78 -6.46 -9.63
C TYR A 57 3.15 -5.12 -10.23
N SER A 58 2.62 -4.80 -11.41
CA SER A 58 2.94 -3.54 -12.07
C SER A 58 1.78 -3.01 -12.91
N SER A 59 1.76 -1.70 -13.05
CA SER A 59 0.84 -0.99 -13.93
C SER A 59 1.48 0.34 -14.35
N TYR A 60 1.41 0.68 -15.63
CA TYR A 60 2.05 1.89 -16.17
C TYR A 60 1.15 3.12 -16.11
N ASN A 61 -0.11 2.97 -15.71
CA ASN A 61 -1.03 4.08 -15.59
C ASN A 61 -2.10 3.76 -14.55
N GLY A 62 -2.28 4.64 -13.58
CA GLY A 62 -3.28 4.51 -12.54
C GLY A 62 -3.38 5.76 -11.68
N THR A 63 -4.07 5.62 -10.56
CA THR A 63 -4.23 6.66 -9.55
C THR A 63 -3.69 6.14 -8.23
N VAL A 64 -2.91 6.98 -7.55
CA VAL A 64 -2.48 6.72 -6.18
C VAL A 64 -3.22 7.67 -5.24
N TYR A 65 -3.60 7.15 -4.07
CA TYR A 65 -4.24 7.87 -2.99
C TYR A 65 -3.40 7.68 -1.72
N ILE A 66 -3.33 8.71 -0.89
CA ILE A 66 -2.91 8.63 0.50
C ILE A 66 -4.11 9.06 1.33
N THR A 67 -4.56 8.20 2.23
CA THR A 67 -5.52 8.54 3.27
C THR A 67 -4.81 8.73 4.60
N ASN A 68 -5.54 9.10 5.65
CA ASN A 68 -5.01 9.06 7.02
C ASN A 68 -4.79 7.63 7.58
N TYR A 69 -5.11 6.57 6.82
CA TYR A 69 -4.90 5.17 7.23
C TYR A 69 -3.94 4.38 6.33
N ARG A 70 -3.89 4.67 5.03
CA ARG A 70 -3.21 3.82 4.05
C ARG A 70 -2.86 4.53 2.76
N VAL A 71 -1.89 3.97 2.05
CA VAL A 71 -1.62 4.25 0.63
C VAL A 71 -2.44 3.28 -0.21
N ILE A 72 -3.05 3.75 -1.29
CA ILE A 72 -3.85 2.93 -2.21
C ILE A 72 -3.40 3.22 -3.64
N TYR A 73 -3.24 2.18 -4.45
CA TYR A 73 -3.04 2.30 -5.89
C TYR A 73 -4.15 1.56 -6.64
N LYS A 74 -4.72 2.25 -7.63
CA LYS A 74 -5.69 1.71 -8.58
C LYS A 74 -5.14 1.83 -10.01
N PRO A 75 -4.88 0.72 -10.72
CA PRO A 75 -4.63 0.74 -12.16
C PRO A 75 -5.77 1.41 -12.93
N LYS A 76 -5.46 2.13 -14.01
CA LYS A 76 -6.47 2.64 -14.96
C LYS A 76 -7.15 1.50 -15.72
N ILE A 77 -6.41 0.42 -15.98
CA ILE A 77 -6.90 -0.78 -16.63
C ILE A 77 -6.58 -1.95 -15.71
N SER A 78 -7.61 -2.46 -15.05
CA SER A 78 -7.50 -3.66 -14.22
C SER A 78 -7.27 -4.90 -15.08
N THR A 79 -6.49 -5.83 -14.53
CA THR A 79 -6.26 -7.15 -15.14
C THR A 79 -6.77 -8.24 -14.21
N LYS A 80 -6.87 -9.47 -14.72
CA LYS A 80 -7.22 -10.63 -13.89
C LYS A 80 -6.23 -10.90 -12.74
N PHE A 81 -5.03 -10.34 -12.81
CA PHE A 81 -3.96 -10.57 -11.84
C PHE A 81 -3.72 -9.36 -10.92
N PHE A 82 -4.10 -8.16 -11.37
CA PHE A 82 -3.87 -6.92 -10.64
C PHE A 82 -4.95 -5.89 -10.94
N ASP A 83 -5.69 -5.51 -9.90
CA ASP A 83 -6.82 -4.59 -9.86
C ASP A 83 -6.64 -3.52 -8.78
N SER A 84 -5.97 -3.82 -7.68
CA SER A 84 -5.64 -2.80 -6.69
C SER A 84 -4.46 -3.20 -5.80
N PHE A 85 -3.87 -2.19 -5.17
CA PHE A 85 -2.95 -2.34 -4.07
C PHE A 85 -3.34 -1.39 -2.94
N PHE A 86 -3.20 -1.79 -1.69
CA PHE A 86 -3.21 -0.85 -0.57
C PHE A 86 -2.20 -1.25 0.49
N ILE A 87 -1.68 -0.31 1.28
CA ILE A 87 -0.84 -0.65 2.43
C ILE A 87 -1.05 0.36 3.54
N THR A 88 -1.19 -0.14 4.77
CA THR A 88 -1.30 0.65 5.98
C THR A 88 0.08 1.12 6.45
N PHE A 89 0.13 2.21 7.21
CA PHE A 89 1.39 2.86 7.57
C PHE A 89 2.26 2.02 8.53
N ASP A 90 1.66 1.20 9.40
CA ASP A 90 2.34 0.23 10.28
C ASP A 90 3.22 -0.77 9.51
N ARG A 91 2.89 -1.04 8.24
CA ARG A 91 3.62 -1.98 7.40
C ARG A 91 4.72 -1.33 6.59
N ILE A 92 4.87 0.00 6.60
CA ILE A 92 5.91 0.71 5.88
C ILE A 92 7.14 0.83 6.78
N ILE A 93 8.21 0.12 6.41
CA ILE A 93 9.46 0.05 7.19
C ILE A 93 10.31 1.29 6.95
N SER A 94 10.37 1.73 5.69
CA SER A 94 11.21 2.85 5.28
C SER A 94 10.60 3.53 4.07
N VAL A 95 10.83 4.84 3.98
CA VAL A 95 10.51 5.64 2.80
C VAL A 95 11.82 6.22 2.31
N ASP A 96 12.27 5.78 1.13
CA ASP A 96 13.49 6.26 0.51
C ASP A 96 13.23 7.59 -0.20
N ASP A 97 14.17 8.52 -0.04
CA ASP A 97 14.19 9.78 -0.77
C ASP A 97 14.40 9.53 -2.28
N ASN A 98 14.89 8.34 -2.68
CA ASN A 98 15.07 7.86 -4.06
C ASN A 98 13.85 7.14 -4.65
N TYR A 99 12.64 7.47 -4.20
CA TYR A 99 11.39 7.17 -4.92
C TYR A 99 10.87 5.73 -4.78
N SER A 100 11.08 5.14 -3.61
CA SER A 100 10.47 3.88 -3.21
C SER A 100 10.18 3.87 -1.72
N PHE A 101 9.39 2.92 -1.29
CA PHE A 101 9.22 2.61 0.12
C PHE A 101 9.20 1.09 0.30
N ASP A 102 9.76 0.64 1.41
CA ASP A 102 9.82 -0.77 1.75
C ASP A 102 8.70 -1.13 2.70
N ILE A 103 8.10 -2.30 2.47
CA ILE A 103 6.96 -2.81 3.21
C ILE A 103 7.25 -4.16 3.84
N ALA A 104 6.77 -4.37 5.05
CA ALA A 104 6.79 -5.65 5.73
C ALA A 104 5.70 -6.56 5.12
N ILE A 105 6.08 -7.73 4.60
CA ILE A 105 5.14 -8.70 4.02
C ILE A 105 4.73 -9.76 5.05
N GLU A 106 5.69 -10.25 5.86
CA GLU A 106 5.58 -11.16 7.03
C GLU A 106 6.86 -11.02 7.90
N GLU A 107 6.97 -11.73 9.03
CA GLU A 107 8.03 -11.63 10.08
C GLU A 107 9.50 -11.67 9.58
N SER A 108 9.77 -11.91 8.31
CA SER A 108 11.13 -11.94 7.77
C SER A 108 11.27 -11.43 6.33
N TYR A 109 10.21 -10.90 5.71
CA TYR A 109 10.25 -10.51 4.30
C TYR A 109 9.89 -9.06 4.06
N VAL A 110 10.71 -8.43 3.21
CA VAL A 110 10.52 -7.07 2.75
C VAL A 110 10.08 -7.09 1.28
N GLY A 111 9.06 -6.29 0.96
CA GLY A 111 8.70 -5.94 -0.39
C GLY A 111 9.07 -4.49 -0.67
N SER A 112 9.39 -4.16 -1.91
CA SER A 112 9.71 -2.78 -2.30
C SER A 112 8.66 -2.27 -3.27
N VAL A 113 8.13 -1.08 -2.97
CA VAL A 113 7.11 -0.40 -3.77
C VAL A 113 7.71 0.85 -4.40
N TYR A 114 7.48 0.99 -5.70
CA TYR A 114 7.93 2.11 -6.52
C TYR A 114 6.72 2.76 -7.15
N ILE A 115 6.63 4.09 -7.01
CA ILE A 115 5.57 4.88 -7.65
C ILE A 115 6.23 5.96 -8.51
N GLY A 116 6.02 5.85 -9.82
CA GLY A 116 6.51 6.78 -10.83
C GLY A 116 5.51 7.90 -11.05
N PHE A 117 6.01 9.14 -11.08
CA PHE A 117 5.23 10.36 -11.26
C PHE A 117 5.82 11.22 -12.36
N GLU A 118 5.00 12.10 -12.93
CA GLU A 118 5.48 13.32 -13.57
C GLU A 118 6.09 14.24 -12.49
N GLU A 119 7.23 14.88 -12.78
CA GLU A 119 8.23 15.34 -11.79
C GLU A 119 7.69 16.15 -10.59
N SER A 120 6.65 16.97 -10.77
CA SER A 120 6.09 17.82 -9.72
C SER A 120 5.34 17.06 -8.61
N HIS A 121 4.60 16.01 -8.96
CA HIS A 121 3.77 15.25 -8.01
C HIS A 121 4.59 14.38 -7.07
N LYS A 122 5.77 13.96 -7.54
CA LYS A 122 6.68 13.06 -6.85
C LYS A 122 7.07 13.57 -5.46
N SER A 123 7.60 14.79 -5.41
CA SER A 123 8.12 15.36 -4.17
C SER A 123 7.02 15.58 -3.14
N VAL A 124 5.82 15.95 -3.59
CA VAL A 124 4.66 16.15 -2.73
C VAL A 124 4.20 14.80 -2.16
N PHE A 125 4.04 13.79 -3.00
CA PHE A 125 3.62 12.46 -2.58
C PHE A 125 4.53 11.87 -1.49
N TYR A 126 5.84 11.83 -1.73
CA TYR A 126 6.78 11.22 -0.78
C TYR A 126 6.90 12.04 0.52
N LYS A 127 6.73 13.37 0.48
CA LYS A 127 6.66 14.20 1.69
C LYS A 127 5.41 13.90 2.53
N VAL A 128 4.25 13.80 1.88
CA VAL A 128 3.00 13.44 2.56
C VAL A 128 3.13 12.04 3.16
N LEU A 129 3.61 11.07 2.38
CA LEU A 129 3.82 9.70 2.85
C LEU A 129 4.74 9.64 4.07
N LYS A 130 5.90 10.31 4.02
CA LYS A 130 6.84 10.37 5.13
C LYS A 130 6.24 11.01 6.38
N SER A 131 5.43 12.06 6.20
CA SER A 131 4.69 12.68 7.31
C SER A 131 3.72 11.70 7.96
N MET A 132 2.95 10.96 7.16
CA MET A 132 1.97 10.00 7.66
C MET A 132 2.61 8.83 8.38
N VAL A 133 3.69 8.27 7.84
CA VAL A 133 4.44 7.19 8.49
C VAL A 133 5.00 7.66 9.83
N ASN A 134 5.61 8.84 9.88
CA ASN A 134 6.15 9.40 11.14
C ASN A 134 5.07 9.67 12.18
N GLU A 135 3.92 10.21 11.77
CA GLU A 135 2.78 10.45 12.67
C GLU A 135 2.24 9.13 13.23
N PHE A 136 2.20 8.08 12.42
CA PHE A 136 1.74 6.77 12.86
C PHE A 136 2.71 6.15 13.89
N THR A 137 4.02 6.14 13.62
CA THR A 137 5.04 5.61 14.54
C THR A 137 5.04 6.36 15.88
N THR A 138 4.89 7.68 15.87
CA THR A 138 4.85 8.47 17.12
C THR A 138 3.59 8.26 17.95
N LYS A 139 2.46 7.87 17.32
CA LYS A 139 1.23 7.49 18.02
C LYS A 139 1.35 6.12 18.67
N GLU A 140 1.99 5.14 18.03
CA GLU A 140 2.24 3.82 18.64
C GLU A 140 3.11 3.94 19.89
N ASP A 141 4.16 4.77 19.88
CA ASP A 141 5.00 5.03 21.06
C ASP A 141 4.25 5.68 22.22
N THR A 142 3.04 6.22 21.98
CA THR A 142 2.21 6.89 23.00
C THR A 142 0.93 6.13 23.37
N GLN A 143 0.57 5.07 22.64
CA GLN A 143 -0.65 4.26 22.84
C GLN A 143 -0.36 2.81 23.24
N ASP A 144 0.45 2.61 24.29
CA ASP A 144 0.46 1.36 25.07
C ASP A 144 -0.77 1.33 26.01
N SER A 145 -1.98 1.32 25.45
CA SER A 145 -3.25 0.89 26.09
C SER A 145 -4.46 1.39 25.28
N GLU A 146 -5.05 0.53 24.46
CA GLU A 146 -6.51 0.34 24.36
C GLU A 146 -6.81 -0.73 23.29
N ASP A 147 -7.66 -1.69 23.66
CA ASP A 147 -8.07 -2.83 22.82
C ASP A 147 -8.55 -2.39 21.43
N THR A 148 -7.84 -2.79 20.39
CA THR A 148 -8.19 -2.48 19.00
C THR A 148 -9.38 -3.33 18.53
N LEU A 149 -10.48 -2.65 18.21
CA LEU A 149 -11.63 -3.26 17.54
C LEU A 149 -11.26 -3.67 16.09
N PRO A 150 -11.81 -4.78 15.57
CA PRO A 150 -11.44 -5.28 14.24
C PRO A 150 -11.90 -4.35 13.12
N LEU A 151 -11.08 -4.26 12.07
CA LEU A 151 -11.37 -3.46 10.89
C LEU A 151 -12.56 -4.05 10.11
N TYR A 152 -13.35 -3.20 9.42
CA TYR A 152 -14.50 -3.65 8.63
C TYR A 152 -14.16 -4.73 7.59
N CYS A 153 -12.94 -4.70 7.03
CA CYS A 153 -12.47 -5.72 6.07
C CYS A 153 -12.28 -7.11 6.69
N GLU A 154 -12.13 -7.18 8.01
CA GLU A 154 -11.98 -8.44 8.75
C GLU A 154 -13.34 -9.03 9.14
N ALA A 155 -14.35 -8.17 9.31
CA ALA A 155 -15.72 -8.57 9.67
C ALA A 155 -16.48 -9.27 8.52
N ILE A 156 -15.99 -9.21 7.28
CA ILE A 156 -16.68 -9.77 6.09
C ILE A 156 -16.30 -11.24 5.83
N LYS A 157 -15.37 -11.84 6.58
CA LYS A 157 -15.11 -13.29 6.48
C LYS A 157 -16.22 -14.08 7.20
N LYS A 158 -17.25 -14.47 6.44
CA LYS A 158 -18.12 -15.62 6.75
C LYS A 158 -17.88 -16.74 5.76
#